data_AF-B0WE06-F1
#
_entry.id   AF-B0WE06-F1
#
_cell.length_a   1.000
_cell.length_b   1.000
_cell.length_c   1.000
_cell.angle_alpha   90.00
_cell.angle_beta   90.00
_cell.angle_gamma   90.00
#
_symmetry.space_group_name_H-M   'P 1'
#
loop_
_entity.id
_entity.type
_entity.pdbx_description
1 polymer ?
#
loop_
_entity_poly.entity_id
_entity_poly.type
_entity_poly.pdbx_seq_one_letter_code
_entity_poly.pdbx_strand_id
1 'polypeptide(L)'
;MQAISRAVINLRPARTINRFAVADRSIKTSASASYISWNRRGQGQDHRQRQHSTGSVLGTAALSGLISGLFLRTAEEDHDRQDRRKFSLFPSVSAATTFKDLKGRRAMHNFIADVVDVSAPAVVYIEIKDTRHYDFFSGQPVTISNGSGFIVEEDGLILTNAHVVISKPNAMVTVKLLDGRTFPGTVEDVDPNSDLATVRIKCKSLPVMKLGKSSDLRSGEWVVALGSPLALNNTVTAGVVSSTQRASQELGLRGKDINYIQTDAAITFGNSGGPLVNLDGEAIGINSMKVTPGISFAIPIDHAREFLLKGADRRKAKGFSTEKIPVRRYMGITMLTLTAEILRELRQRSHNVPDSVRNGILVWKVIQGSPAHVF
;
A
#
# COMPACT_ATOMS: atom_id res chain seq x y z
N MET A 1 23.59 16.85 8.16
CA MET A 1 23.59 16.69 6.69
C MET A 1 24.50 15.51 6.34
N GLN A 2 23.96 14.28 6.30
CA GLN A 2 24.71 13.08 5.91
C GLN A 2 24.11 12.54 4.62
N ALA A 3 24.94 12.44 3.59
CA ALA A 3 24.59 11.90 2.28
C ALA A 3 24.49 10.38 2.35
N ILE A 4 23.32 9.82 2.05
CA ILE A 4 23.14 8.38 1.87
C ILE A 4 23.57 8.04 0.44
N SER A 5 24.67 7.30 0.34
CA SER A 5 25.26 6.80 -0.90
C SER A 5 24.30 5.82 -1.58
N ARG A 6 23.98 6.07 -2.86
CA ARG A 6 23.18 5.17 -3.71
C ARG A 6 24.14 4.31 -4.54
N ALA A 7 24.07 2.99 -4.37
CA ALA A 7 24.92 2.04 -5.09
C ALA A 7 24.28 1.60 -6.42
N VAL A 8 25.06 1.65 -7.51
CA VAL A 8 24.74 1.05 -8.81
C VAL A 8 25.60 -0.21 -8.94
N ILE A 9 24.97 -1.39 -9.09
CA ILE A 9 25.69 -2.65 -9.23
C ILE A 9 25.88 -2.96 -10.72
N ASN A 10 27.13 -2.99 -11.18
CA ASN A 10 27.52 -3.43 -12.52
C ASN A 10 27.91 -4.90 -12.49
N LEU A 11 27.14 -5.77 -13.14
CA LEU A 11 27.50 -7.18 -13.32
C LEU A 11 28.27 -7.37 -14.64
N ARG A 12 29.49 -7.89 -14.57
CA ARG A 12 30.32 -8.27 -15.73
C ARG A 12 29.87 -9.64 -16.28
N PRO A 13 29.99 -9.89 -17.60
CA PRO A 13 29.58 -11.16 -18.20
C PRO A 13 30.55 -12.31 -17.87
N ALA A 14 30.00 -13.48 -17.55
CA ALA A 14 30.75 -14.69 -17.26
C ALA A 14 31.36 -15.30 -18.53
N ARG A 15 32.66 -15.63 -18.49
CA ARG A 15 33.34 -16.41 -19.53
C ARG A 15 33.11 -17.90 -19.31
N THR A 16 32.71 -18.57 -20.39
CA THR A 16 32.64 -20.03 -20.55
C THR A 16 34.04 -20.65 -20.48
N ILE A 17 34.24 -21.68 -19.65
CA ILE A 17 35.38 -22.62 -19.77
C ILE A 17 34.86 -24.05 -19.58
N ASN A 18 35.19 -24.92 -20.55
CA ASN A 18 34.90 -26.35 -20.58
C ASN A 18 36.06 -27.18 -19.99
N ARG A 19 35.67 -28.33 -19.43
CA ARG A 19 36.38 -29.49 -18.83
C ARG A 19 37.86 -29.79 -19.20
N PHE A 20 38.66 -30.30 -18.25
CA PHE A 20 38.93 -31.74 -17.95
C PHE A 20 40.09 -31.95 -16.93
N ALA A 21 39.90 -32.95 -16.03
CA ALA A 21 40.84 -33.90 -15.38
C ALA A 21 42.10 -33.40 -14.61
N VAL A 22 42.74 -34.10 -13.65
CA VAL A 22 42.58 -35.25 -12.72
C VAL A 22 43.84 -35.20 -11.82
N ALA A 23 43.76 -35.73 -10.59
CA ALA A 23 44.85 -36.13 -9.67
C ALA A 23 45.65 -35.01 -8.99
N ASP A 24 46.29 -35.18 -7.84
CA ASP A 24 46.25 -36.09 -6.68
C ASP A 24 47.41 -35.56 -5.80
N ARG A 25 47.22 -35.44 -4.48
CA ARG A 25 48.23 -35.61 -3.40
C ARG A 25 47.84 -34.91 -2.10
N SER A 26 47.31 -35.72 -1.19
CA SER A 26 47.87 -36.11 0.11
C SER A 26 48.40 -35.08 1.15
N ILE A 27 48.23 -35.52 2.42
CA ILE A 27 48.93 -35.14 3.69
C ILE A 27 48.23 -34.01 4.48
N LYS A 28 47.39 -34.31 5.50
CA LYS A 28 47.60 -34.83 6.88
C LYS A 28 47.70 -33.69 7.92
N THR A 29 46.91 -33.88 9.00
CA THR A 29 47.16 -33.52 10.42
C THR A 29 47.29 -32.03 10.77
N SER A 30 46.88 -31.50 11.92
CA SER A 30 46.27 -31.96 13.17
C SER A 30 46.15 -30.74 14.09
N ALA A 31 45.18 -30.74 15.02
CA ALA A 31 45.28 -30.20 16.40
C ALA A 31 45.60 -28.69 16.60
N SER A 32 45.22 -27.97 17.66
CA SER A 32 44.31 -28.08 18.81
C SER A 32 44.51 -26.78 19.60
N ALA A 33 43.47 -26.31 20.30
CA ALA A 33 43.47 -25.59 21.60
C ALA A 33 44.43 -24.39 21.83
N SER A 34 43.97 -23.26 22.39
CA SER A 34 43.75 -23.07 23.85
C SER A 34 42.99 -21.74 24.05
N TYR A 35 41.86 -21.68 24.77
CA TYR A 35 41.71 -21.55 26.24
C TYR A 35 42.63 -20.51 26.89
N ILE A 36 42.03 -19.49 27.52
CA ILE A 36 42.31 -19.03 28.89
C ILE A 36 41.05 -18.30 29.42
N SER A 37 40.48 -18.91 30.45
CA SER A 37 39.55 -18.37 31.44
C SER A 37 40.29 -17.45 32.43
N TRP A 38 39.59 -16.71 33.31
CA TRP A 38 39.62 -17.02 34.75
C TRP A 38 38.54 -16.24 35.54
N ASN A 39 37.97 -17.01 36.45
CA ASN A 39 37.03 -16.77 37.54
C ASN A 39 37.67 -15.86 38.64
N ARG A 40 36.99 -15.27 39.63
CA ARG A 40 36.15 -15.92 40.67
C ARG A 40 35.73 -14.92 41.78
N ARG A 41 34.66 -15.32 42.51
CA ARG A 41 34.28 -15.01 43.93
C ARG A 41 33.76 -13.59 44.19
N GLY A 42 32.70 -13.37 44.96
CA GLY A 42 31.91 -14.23 45.86
C GLY A 42 31.54 -13.44 47.12
N GLN A 43 30.46 -13.86 47.80
CA GLN A 43 29.81 -13.29 49.02
C GLN A 43 28.78 -12.19 48.72
N GLY A 44 27.54 -12.22 49.23
CA GLY A 44 26.87 -13.13 50.16
C GLY A 44 25.75 -12.36 50.86
N GLN A 45 24.56 -12.99 50.96
CA GLN A 45 23.53 -12.86 52.03
C GLN A 45 22.95 -11.44 52.33
N ASP A 46 21.68 -11.20 52.67
CA ASP A 46 20.63 -12.07 53.20
C ASP A 46 19.26 -11.35 53.18
N HIS A 47 18.19 -12.14 53.12
CA HIS A 47 16.90 -12.02 53.84
C HIS A 47 16.18 -10.65 54.06
N ARG A 48 14.92 -10.51 53.59
CA ARG A 48 13.64 -10.80 54.30
C ARG A 48 12.43 -9.97 53.81
N GLN A 49 11.30 -10.69 53.71
CA GLN A 49 9.91 -10.35 54.10
C GLN A 49 9.11 -9.20 53.47
N ARG A 50 8.01 -9.63 52.81
CA ARG A 50 6.59 -9.24 52.99
C ARG A 50 6.28 -7.82 53.49
N GLN A 51 5.40 -7.10 52.77
CA GLN A 51 4.00 -6.91 53.19
C GLN A 51 3.16 -6.13 52.16
N HIS A 52 1.85 -6.36 52.29
CA HIS A 52 0.72 -5.74 51.61
C HIS A 52 0.64 -4.21 51.78
N SER A 53 -0.01 -3.53 50.85
CA SER A 53 -0.97 -2.48 51.22
C SER A 53 -2.21 -2.51 50.32
N THR A 54 -3.32 -2.88 50.95
CA THR A 54 -4.70 -2.66 50.56
C THR A 54 -5.21 -1.32 51.08
N GLY A 55 -6.17 -0.71 50.37
CA GLY A 55 -7.03 0.41 50.79
C GLY A 55 -7.47 1.21 49.55
N SER A 56 -8.70 1.22 49.02
CA SER A 56 -10.07 1.36 49.59
C SER A 56 -10.17 2.66 50.41
N VAL A 57 -11.18 3.55 50.34
CA VAL A 57 -12.61 3.60 49.94
C VAL A 57 -12.99 5.08 49.73
N LEU A 58 -14.17 5.34 49.12
CA LEU A 58 -15.14 6.46 49.33
C LEU A 58 -15.41 7.22 48.01
N GLY A 59 -16.54 7.11 47.32
CA GLY A 59 -17.87 6.64 47.72
C GLY A 59 -18.67 7.77 48.40
N THR A 60 -19.40 8.57 47.63
CA THR A 60 -20.64 9.21 48.08
C THR A 60 -21.64 9.26 46.93
N ALA A 61 -22.83 8.77 47.22
CA ALA A 61 -24.00 8.72 46.35
C ALA A 61 -25.11 9.57 46.98
N ALA A 62 -26.02 10.00 46.10
CA ALA A 62 -27.44 10.23 46.32
C ALA A 62 -27.91 11.53 47.01
N LEU A 63 -28.91 12.12 46.35
CA LEU A 63 -30.10 12.90 46.80
C LEU A 63 -30.37 13.93 45.69
N SER A 64 -31.57 14.18 45.16
CA SER A 64 -32.97 13.80 45.43
C SER A 64 -33.76 14.48 44.29
N GLY A 65 -34.89 13.94 43.81
CA GLY A 65 -36.19 14.31 44.35
C GLY A 65 -36.96 15.27 43.41
N LEU A 66 -38.07 14.74 42.88
CA LEU A 66 -39.11 15.34 42.03
C LEU A 66 -39.61 16.73 42.46
N ILE A 67 -39.87 17.62 41.48
CA ILE A 67 -40.98 18.59 41.54
C ILE A 67 -41.72 18.61 40.19
N SER A 68 -43.00 18.22 40.23
CA SER A 68 -44.00 18.44 39.19
C SER A 68 -44.46 19.91 39.22
N GLY A 69 -44.58 20.53 38.06
CA GLY A 69 -45.15 21.87 37.88
C GLY A 69 -46.08 21.89 36.69
N LEU A 70 -47.36 21.65 36.97
CA LEU A 70 -48.52 21.74 36.09
C LEU A 70 -48.77 23.22 35.74
N PHE A 71 -48.70 23.60 34.46
CA PHE A 71 -49.31 24.84 33.98
C PHE A 71 -49.99 24.59 32.63
N LEU A 72 -51.32 24.63 32.68
CA LEU A 72 -52.23 24.67 31.54
C LEU A 72 -52.37 26.14 31.11
N ARG A 73 -52.07 26.49 29.84
CA ARG A 73 -52.73 27.62 29.17
C ARG A 73 -52.62 27.58 27.64
N THR A 74 -53.77 27.28 27.04
CA THR A 74 -54.34 27.76 25.77
C THR A 74 -53.52 27.72 24.48
N ALA A 75 -53.96 26.81 23.60
CA ALA A 75 -54.05 26.87 22.15
C ALA A 75 -53.52 28.11 21.41
N GLU A 76 -52.60 27.86 20.49
CA GLU A 76 -52.72 28.34 19.11
C GLU A 76 -52.02 27.31 18.21
N GLU A 77 -52.76 26.79 17.23
CA GLU A 77 -52.30 25.82 16.26
C GLU A 77 -51.39 26.51 15.24
N ASP A 78 -50.18 26.00 15.05
CA ASP A 78 -49.51 26.17 13.76
C ASP A 78 -48.71 24.92 13.39
N HIS A 79 -49.01 24.44 12.20
CA HIS A 79 -48.53 23.20 11.61
C HIS A 79 -47.09 23.39 11.10
N ASP A 80 -46.09 22.74 11.69
CA ASP A 80 -44.97 22.26 10.87
C ASP A 80 -44.15 21.11 11.46
N ARG A 81 -43.68 20.24 10.56
CA ARG A 81 -43.24 18.86 10.81
C ARG A 81 -41.92 18.74 11.57
N GLN A 82 -41.91 17.76 12.48
CA GLN A 82 -40.78 17.26 13.27
C GLN A 82 -39.55 16.90 12.43
N ASP A 83 -38.42 17.55 12.73
CA ASP A 83 -37.09 17.06 12.38
C ASP A 83 -36.44 16.45 13.64
N ARG A 84 -36.60 15.13 13.80
CA ARG A 84 -35.97 14.35 14.88
C ARG A 84 -34.46 14.27 14.62
N ARG A 85 -33.68 15.22 15.17
CA ARG A 85 -32.22 15.11 15.23
C ARG A 85 -31.81 13.93 16.12
N LYS A 86 -31.42 12.81 15.49
CA LYS A 86 -30.63 11.76 16.14
C LYS A 86 -29.25 12.33 16.46
N PHE A 87 -28.94 12.46 17.74
CA PHE A 87 -27.58 12.74 18.21
C PHE A 87 -26.68 11.53 17.86
N SER A 88 -25.71 11.75 16.97
CA SER A 88 -24.58 10.83 16.75
C SER A 88 -23.48 11.13 17.78
N LEU A 89 -23.03 10.12 18.52
CA LEU A 89 -21.96 10.19 19.52
C LEU A 89 -20.54 10.11 18.91
N PHE A 90 -20.41 10.14 17.58
CA PHE A 90 -19.13 10.12 16.89
C PHE A 90 -18.97 11.35 15.97
N PRO A 91 -17.81 12.03 16.00
CA PRO A 91 -17.51 13.08 15.04
C PRO A 91 -17.35 12.44 13.66
N SER A 92 -18.37 12.58 12.82
CA SER A 92 -18.24 12.37 11.38
C SER A 92 -17.58 13.61 10.81
N VAL A 93 -16.33 13.49 10.35
CA VAL A 93 -15.78 14.47 9.41
C VAL A 93 -16.31 14.06 8.05
N SER A 94 -17.51 14.54 7.71
CA SER A 94 -17.89 14.63 6.31
C SER A 94 -17.05 15.77 5.74
N ALA A 95 -16.03 15.45 4.95
CA ALA A 95 -15.48 16.41 4.01
C ALA A 95 -16.58 16.71 2.99
N ALA A 96 -17.50 17.59 3.36
CA ALA A 96 -18.62 17.96 2.52
C ALA A 96 -18.07 18.78 1.36
N THR A 97 -17.81 18.14 0.22
CA THR A 97 -17.82 18.84 -1.07
C THR A 97 -19.28 19.22 -1.37
N THR A 98 -19.79 20.21 -0.63
CA THR A 98 -21.10 20.81 -0.88
C THR A 98 -20.99 21.70 -2.12
N PHE A 99 -20.93 21.11 -3.31
CA PHE A 99 -21.00 21.84 -4.57
C PHE A 99 -22.45 22.01 -5.02
N LYS A 100 -23.29 22.62 -4.19
CA LYS A 100 -24.73 22.74 -4.53
C LYS A 100 -25.11 23.94 -5.39
N ASP A 101 -24.16 24.79 -5.81
CA ASP A 101 -24.50 25.87 -6.77
C ASP A 101 -23.29 26.40 -7.56
N LEU A 102 -22.52 25.53 -8.21
CA LEU A 102 -21.50 25.98 -9.16
C LEU A 102 -22.19 26.51 -10.43
N LYS A 103 -21.82 27.72 -10.89
CA LYS A 103 -22.36 28.35 -12.11
C LYS A 103 -21.26 28.65 -13.13
N GLY A 104 -21.65 28.75 -14.39
CA GLY A 104 -20.76 29.11 -15.49
C GLY A 104 -19.70 28.06 -15.81
N ARG A 105 -18.50 28.48 -16.23
CA ARG A 105 -17.43 27.57 -16.70
C ARG A 105 -17.00 26.52 -15.68
N ARG A 106 -17.14 26.80 -14.38
CA ARG A 106 -16.75 25.89 -13.30
C ARG A 106 -17.69 24.68 -13.17
N ALA A 107 -18.96 24.83 -13.56
CA ALA A 107 -19.90 23.71 -13.64
C ALA A 107 -19.70 22.87 -14.92
N MET A 108 -19.20 23.48 -16.00
CA MET A 108 -19.09 22.82 -17.31
C MET A 108 -17.78 22.04 -17.52
N HIS A 109 -16.67 22.45 -16.86
CA HIS A 109 -15.33 21.93 -17.19
C HIS A 109 -14.60 21.28 -16.00
N ASN A 110 -15.26 21.07 -14.86
CA ASN A 110 -14.68 20.42 -13.69
C ASN A 110 -14.81 18.88 -13.73
N PHE A 111 -14.74 18.28 -14.93
CA PHE A 111 -14.91 16.84 -15.13
C PHE A 111 -13.94 15.98 -14.29
N ILE A 112 -12.74 16.48 -13.98
CA ILE A 112 -11.82 15.78 -13.08
C ILE A 112 -12.41 15.68 -11.67
N ALA A 113 -13.01 16.75 -11.15
CA ALA A 113 -13.63 16.74 -9.83
C ALA A 113 -14.81 15.75 -9.79
N ASP A 114 -15.61 15.70 -10.86
CA ASP A 114 -16.75 14.78 -10.97
C ASP A 114 -16.27 13.31 -10.94
N VAL A 115 -15.18 12.99 -11.63
CA VAL A 115 -14.54 11.66 -11.58
C VAL A 115 -14.05 11.33 -10.17
N VAL A 116 -13.42 12.29 -9.48
CA VAL A 116 -13.00 12.08 -8.10
C VAL A 116 -14.20 11.79 -7.20
N ASP A 117 -15.29 12.54 -7.32
CA ASP A 117 -16.47 12.36 -6.46
C ASP A 117 -17.12 10.98 -6.65
N VAL A 118 -17.13 10.46 -7.88
CA VAL A 118 -17.65 9.11 -8.18
C VAL A 118 -16.72 8.01 -7.68
N SER A 119 -15.41 8.16 -7.87
CA SER A 119 -14.45 7.08 -7.66
C SER A 119 -13.82 7.06 -6.25
N ALA A 120 -13.71 8.21 -5.59
CA ALA A 120 -13.08 8.35 -4.28
C ALA A 120 -13.64 7.43 -3.18
N PRO A 121 -14.96 7.19 -3.06
CA PRO A 121 -15.51 6.34 -2.00
C PRO A 121 -14.98 4.91 -2.02
N ALA A 122 -14.63 4.38 -3.19
CA ALA A 122 -14.09 3.03 -3.36
C ALA A 122 -12.58 2.93 -3.12
N VAL A 123 -11.87 4.06 -3.00
CA VAL A 123 -10.42 4.10 -2.76
C VAL A 123 -10.13 3.94 -1.27
N VAL A 124 -9.10 3.16 -0.95
CA VAL A 124 -8.71 2.85 0.42
C VAL A 124 -7.23 3.09 0.66
N TYR A 125 -6.88 3.39 1.91
CA TYR A 125 -5.50 3.39 2.38
C TYR A 125 -5.14 2.04 2.98
N ILE A 126 -3.94 1.55 2.68
CA ILE A 126 -3.41 0.28 3.19
C ILE A 126 -2.11 0.57 3.91
N GLU A 127 -1.98 0.11 5.15
CA GLU A 127 -0.75 0.19 5.93
C GLU A 127 -0.41 -1.14 6.61
N ILE A 128 0.89 -1.41 6.70
CA ILE A 128 1.47 -2.50 7.47
C ILE A 128 2.30 -1.87 8.57
N LYS A 129 1.89 -2.12 9.82
CA LYS A 129 2.61 -1.67 11.00
C LYS A 129 3.45 -2.79 11.61
N ASP A 130 4.66 -2.46 12.04
CA ASP A 130 5.49 -3.33 12.84
C ASP A 130 5.08 -3.22 14.31
N THR A 131 4.41 -4.24 14.83
CA THR A 131 4.03 -4.26 16.26
C THR A 131 5.21 -4.52 17.20
N ARG A 132 6.42 -4.80 16.67
CA ARG A 132 7.64 -5.08 17.44
C ARG A 132 8.52 -3.84 17.59
N HIS A 133 8.40 -2.87 16.70
CA HIS A 133 9.17 -1.64 16.73
C HIS A 133 8.23 -0.45 16.92
N TYR A 134 8.46 0.32 17.99
CA TYR A 134 7.71 1.53 18.29
C TYR A 134 8.58 2.74 18.00
N ASP A 135 7.98 3.74 17.37
CA ASP A 135 8.64 5.01 17.13
C ASP A 135 8.85 5.74 18.47
N PHE A 136 10.08 6.19 18.70
CA PHE A 136 10.53 6.75 19.98
C PHE A 136 9.80 8.05 20.37
N PHE A 137 9.32 8.81 19.37
CA PHE A 137 8.68 10.11 19.60
C PHE A 137 7.15 10.01 19.68
N SER A 138 6.55 9.13 18.88
CA SER A 138 5.08 8.98 18.81
C SER A 138 4.53 7.84 19.66
N GLY A 139 5.37 6.91 20.12
CA GLY A 139 4.94 5.72 20.87
C GLY A 139 4.04 4.78 20.06
N GLN A 140 3.96 4.97 18.73
CA GLN A 140 3.14 4.17 17.83
C GLN A 140 4.00 3.12 17.12
N PRO A 141 3.41 1.97 16.74
CA PRO A 141 4.05 0.98 15.88
C PRO A 141 4.57 1.62 14.58
N VAL A 142 5.83 1.35 14.21
CA VAL A 142 6.46 1.89 13.00
C VAL A 142 5.75 1.36 11.76
N THR A 143 5.49 2.22 10.77
CA THR A 143 4.90 1.79 9.50
C THR A 143 5.98 1.21 8.59
N ILE A 144 5.88 -0.09 8.25
CA ILE A 144 6.83 -0.81 7.40
C ILE A 144 6.56 -0.51 5.93
N SER A 145 5.28 -0.51 5.57
CA SER A 145 4.82 -0.29 4.20
C SER A 145 3.46 0.37 4.22
N ASN A 146 3.23 1.27 3.28
CA ASN A 146 1.95 1.89 3.05
C ASN A 146 1.72 2.11 1.56
N GLY A 147 0.46 2.33 1.21
CA GLY A 147 0.01 2.62 -0.14
C GLY A 147 -1.50 2.75 -0.19
N SER A 148 -2.03 2.68 -1.41
CA SER A 148 -3.44 2.72 -1.70
C SER A 148 -3.96 1.39 -2.23
N GLY A 149 -5.27 1.26 -2.26
CA GLY A 149 -5.99 0.21 -2.97
C GLY A 149 -7.37 0.71 -3.37
N PHE A 150 -8.16 -0.16 -3.97
CA PHE A 150 -9.57 0.12 -4.23
C PHE A 150 -10.42 -1.13 -4.12
N ILE A 151 -11.67 -0.95 -3.71
CA ILE A 151 -12.64 -2.02 -3.47
C ILE A 151 -13.21 -2.48 -4.81
N VAL A 152 -13.17 -3.79 -5.06
CA VAL A 152 -13.65 -4.44 -6.30
C VAL A 152 -14.84 -5.37 -6.08
N GLU A 153 -15.13 -5.76 -4.83
CA GLU A 153 -16.33 -6.51 -4.45
C GLU A 153 -16.98 -5.87 -3.21
N GLU A 154 -18.31 -5.82 -3.15
CA GLU A 154 -19.08 -5.18 -2.06
C GLU A 154 -18.87 -5.83 -0.69
N ASP A 155 -18.38 -7.07 -0.67
CA ASP A 155 -18.04 -7.86 0.52
C ASP A 155 -16.57 -7.65 0.97
N GLY A 156 -15.91 -6.62 0.45
CA GLY A 156 -14.62 -6.14 0.96
C GLY A 156 -13.39 -6.73 0.28
N LEU A 157 -13.49 -7.16 -0.98
CA LEU A 157 -12.29 -7.46 -1.78
C LEU A 157 -11.67 -6.16 -2.25
N ILE A 158 -10.39 -5.99 -1.97
CA ILE A 158 -9.59 -4.84 -2.35
C ILE A 158 -8.47 -5.29 -3.25
N LEU A 159 -8.22 -4.52 -4.30
CA LEU A 159 -7.09 -4.69 -5.20
C LEU A 159 -6.02 -3.64 -4.90
N THR A 160 -4.75 -4.05 -4.90
CA THR A 160 -3.58 -3.20 -4.67
C THR A 160 -2.34 -3.82 -5.31
N ASN A 161 -1.17 -3.20 -5.12
CA ASN A 161 0.09 -3.78 -5.56
C ASN A 161 0.67 -4.79 -4.56
N ALA A 162 1.41 -5.77 -5.07
CA ALA A 162 2.12 -6.75 -4.25
C ALA A 162 3.16 -6.07 -3.34
N HIS A 163 3.89 -5.08 -3.85
CA HIS A 163 4.89 -4.37 -3.05
C HIS A 163 4.30 -3.56 -1.89
N VAL A 164 3.04 -3.10 -1.98
CA VAL A 164 2.34 -2.39 -0.88
C VAL A 164 2.14 -3.35 0.29
N VAL A 165 1.81 -4.60 0.00
CA VAL A 165 1.61 -5.67 0.98
C VAL A 165 2.85 -6.53 1.23
N ILE A 166 4.05 -5.97 0.98
CA ILE A 166 5.37 -6.61 1.15
C ILE A 166 5.49 -8.00 0.48
N SER A 167 4.68 -8.25 -0.55
CA SER A 167 4.57 -9.51 -1.28
C SER A 167 4.38 -10.74 -0.39
N LYS A 168 3.73 -10.58 0.77
CA LYS A 168 3.54 -11.65 1.75
C LYS A 168 2.08 -12.10 1.82
N PRO A 169 1.75 -13.33 1.39
CA PRO A 169 0.39 -13.86 1.52
C PRO A 169 0.04 -14.08 3.01
N ASN A 170 -1.24 -13.96 3.35
CA ASN A 170 -1.77 -14.04 4.72
C ASN A 170 -1.17 -13.01 5.69
N ALA A 171 -0.53 -11.96 5.19
CA ALA A 171 -0.13 -10.85 6.03
C ALA A 171 -1.36 -10.10 6.54
N MET A 172 -1.29 -9.66 7.80
CA MET A 172 -2.28 -8.75 8.37
C MET A 172 -1.93 -7.33 7.96
N VAL A 173 -2.91 -6.62 7.44
CA VAL A 173 -2.80 -5.21 7.05
C VAL A 173 -3.90 -4.41 7.73
N THR A 174 -3.69 -3.11 7.87
CA THR A 174 -4.74 -2.19 8.30
C THR A 174 -5.25 -1.46 7.08
N VAL A 175 -6.56 -1.50 6.85
CA VAL A 175 -7.24 -0.79 5.76
C VAL A 175 -8.06 0.34 6.35
N LYS A 176 -7.94 1.54 5.78
CA LYS A 176 -8.76 2.69 6.15
C LYS A 176 -9.59 3.14 4.96
N LEU A 177 -10.89 3.27 5.18
CA LEU A 177 -11.85 3.75 4.18
C LEU A 177 -11.90 5.28 4.17
N LEU A 178 -12.47 5.85 3.11
CA LEU A 178 -12.65 7.30 2.97
C LEU A 178 -13.49 7.91 4.11
N ASP A 179 -14.45 7.16 4.65
CA ASP A 179 -15.30 7.61 5.76
C ASP A 179 -14.59 7.57 7.14
N GLY A 180 -13.30 7.23 7.17
CA GLY A 180 -12.48 7.14 8.37
C GLY A 180 -12.57 5.80 9.11
N ARG A 181 -13.46 4.88 8.70
CA ARG A 181 -13.51 3.55 9.31
C ARG A 181 -12.23 2.77 9.01
N THR A 182 -11.74 2.06 10.02
CA THR A 182 -10.52 1.26 9.95
C THR A 182 -10.86 -0.22 10.17
N PHE A 183 -10.35 -1.09 9.30
CA PHE A 183 -10.60 -2.53 9.36
C PHE A 183 -9.27 -3.31 9.33
N PRO A 184 -9.16 -4.39 10.11
CA PRO A 184 -8.11 -5.38 9.86
C PRO A 184 -8.41 -6.10 8.54
N GLY A 185 -7.40 -6.19 7.68
CA GLY A 185 -7.44 -6.90 6.42
C GLY A 185 -6.46 -8.07 6.37
N THR A 186 -6.76 -9.07 5.56
CA THR A 186 -5.89 -10.21 5.28
C THR A 186 -5.53 -10.24 3.81
N VAL A 187 -4.25 -10.39 3.47
CA VAL A 187 -3.81 -10.58 2.08
C VAL A 187 -4.22 -11.98 1.61
N GLU A 188 -5.13 -12.08 0.64
CA GLU A 188 -5.64 -13.36 0.10
C GLU A 188 -4.73 -13.90 -1.01
N ASP A 189 -4.46 -13.07 -2.02
CA ASP A 189 -3.66 -13.43 -3.19
C ASP A 189 -2.53 -12.44 -3.42
N VAL A 190 -1.39 -12.94 -3.88
CA VAL A 190 -0.23 -12.12 -4.26
C VAL A 190 0.38 -12.72 -5.52
N ASP A 191 0.59 -11.87 -6.52
CA ASP A 191 1.43 -12.15 -7.66
C ASP A 191 2.58 -11.12 -7.74
N PRO A 192 3.77 -11.46 -7.23
CA PRO A 192 4.94 -10.58 -7.30
C PRO A 192 5.43 -10.32 -8.73
N ASN A 193 5.10 -11.21 -9.68
CA ASN A 193 5.50 -11.05 -11.07
C ASN A 193 4.72 -9.91 -11.70
N SER A 194 3.40 -9.88 -11.54
CA SER A 194 2.57 -8.76 -12.01
C SER A 194 2.51 -7.57 -11.07
N ASP A 195 3.08 -7.69 -9.87
CA ASP A 195 2.97 -6.69 -8.79
C ASP A 195 1.52 -6.43 -8.39
N LEU A 196 0.70 -7.49 -8.34
CA LEU A 196 -0.71 -7.45 -7.93
C LEU A 196 -0.93 -8.19 -6.62
N ALA A 197 -1.86 -7.69 -5.80
CA ALA A 197 -2.33 -8.39 -4.61
C ALA A 197 -3.80 -8.08 -4.32
N THR A 198 -4.47 -9.04 -3.69
CA THR A 198 -5.79 -8.83 -3.11
C THR A 198 -5.72 -8.80 -1.58
N VAL A 199 -6.52 -7.91 -1.00
CA VAL A 199 -6.73 -7.81 0.44
C VAL A 199 -8.21 -7.97 0.72
N ARG A 200 -8.55 -8.75 1.73
CA ARG A 200 -9.93 -8.94 2.19
C ARG A 200 -10.15 -8.25 3.53
N ILE A 201 -11.21 -7.46 3.63
CA ILE A 201 -11.73 -6.92 4.88
C ILE A 201 -13.12 -7.49 5.17
N LYS A 202 -13.49 -7.56 6.46
CA LYS A 202 -14.82 -8.02 6.87
C LYS A 202 -15.78 -6.83 6.94
N CYS A 203 -16.36 -6.46 5.81
CA CYS A 203 -17.41 -5.44 5.71
C CYS A 203 -18.30 -5.75 4.50
N LYS A 204 -19.56 -5.32 4.54
CA LYS A 204 -20.52 -5.52 3.45
C LYS A 204 -21.08 -4.17 2.99
N SER A 205 -21.64 -4.15 1.78
CA SER A 205 -22.26 -2.96 1.18
C SER A 205 -21.28 -1.81 1.05
N LEU A 206 -20.05 -2.13 0.66
CA LEU A 206 -19.01 -1.16 0.38
C LEU A 206 -19.18 -0.56 -1.03
N PRO A 207 -18.79 0.71 -1.24
CA PRO A 207 -18.69 1.28 -2.58
C PRO A 207 -17.65 0.52 -3.40
N VAL A 208 -18.01 0.14 -4.63
CA VAL A 208 -17.16 -0.65 -5.52
C VAL A 208 -16.70 0.19 -6.70
N MET A 209 -15.42 0.06 -7.04
CA MET A 209 -14.82 0.63 -8.24
C MET A 209 -15.25 -0.18 -9.46
N LYS A 210 -15.79 0.50 -10.48
CA LYS A 210 -16.08 -0.12 -11.77
C LYS A 210 -14.77 -0.41 -12.50
N LEU A 211 -14.65 -1.60 -13.09
CA LEU A 211 -13.48 -1.98 -13.89
C LEU A 211 -13.77 -1.77 -15.37
N GLY A 212 -13.07 -0.82 -15.99
CA GLY A 212 -13.17 -0.52 -17.42
C GLY A 212 -12.35 -1.49 -18.26
N LYS A 213 -12.03 -1.12 -19.50
CA LYS A 213 -11.16 -1.92 -20.38
C LYS A 213 -9.90 -1.16 -20.71
N SER A 214 -8.74 -1.76 -20.41
CA SER A 214 -7.46 -1.16 -20.81
C SER A 214 -7.15 -1.35 -22.29
N SER A 215 -7.74 -2.35 -22.94
CA SER A 215 -7.62 -2.59 -24.38
C SER A 215 -8.14 -1.45 -25.26
N ASP A 216 -9.10 -0.69 -24.74
CA ASP A 216 -9.85 0.31 -25.52
C ASP A 216 -9.28 1.72 -25.31
N LEU A 217 -8.23 1.85 -24.48
CA LEU A 217 -7.58 3.13 -24.19
C LEU A 217 -6.97 3.76 -25.43
N ARG A 218 -7.02 5.09 -25.48
CA ARG A 218 -6.37 5.88 -26.53
C ARG A 218 -5.26 6.76 -25.95
N SER A 219 -4.17 6.89 -26.68
CA SER A 219 -3.16 7.89 -26.35
C SER A 219 -3.78 9.30 -26.38
N GLY A 220 -3.51 10.09 -25.36
CA GLY A 220 -4.10 11.42 -25.13
C GLY A 220 -5.39 11.43 -24.30
N GLU A 221 -5.92 10.26 -23.93
CA GLU A 221 -7.11 10.18 -23.07
C GLU A 221 -6.81 10.67 -21.65
N TRP A 222 -7.72 11.48 -21.09
CA TRP A 222 -7.61 11.98 -19.73
C TRP A 222 -7.75 10.86 -18.72
N VAL A 223 -6.87 10.88 -17.72
CA VAL A 223 -6.87 9.92 -16.62
C VAL A 223 -6.62 10.61 -15.29
N VAL A 224 -7.16 10.00 -14.24
CA VAL A 224 -6.99 10.44 -12.85
C VAL A 224 -6.36 9.32 -12.04
N ALA A 225 -5.17 9.55 -11.50
CA ALA A 225 -4.52 8.64 -10.58
C ALA A 225 -4.94 8.98 -9.15
N LEU A 226 -5.76 8.10 -8.57
CA LEU A 226 -6.30 8.25 -7.23
C LEU A 226 -5.50 7.44 -6.20
N GLY A 227 -5.43 7.97 -4.99
CA GLY A 227 -4.93 7.27 -3.82
C GLY A 227 -5.34 7.95 -2.53
N SER A 228 -4.97 7.36 -1.40
CA SER A 228 -5.26 7.84 -0.06
C SER A 228 -4.01 7.83 0.83
N PRO A 229 -2.99 8.70 0.60
CA PRO A 229 -1.68 8.60 1.26
C PRO A 229 -1.66 8.66 2.79
N LEU A 230 -2.62 9.36 3.42
CA LEU A 230 -2.59 9.65 4.86
C LEU A 230 -3.93 9.40 5.56
N ALA A 231 -4.77 8.51 5.00
CA ALA A 231 -6.09 8.13 5.53
C ALA A 231 -7.13 9.26 5.70
N LEU A 232 -6.72 10.52 5.69
CA LEU A 232 -7.56 11.70 5.91
C LEU A 232 -7.83 12.46 4.60
N ASN A 233 -6.95 12.34 3.60
CA ASN A 233 -7.06 13.04 2.32
C ASN A 233 -6.69 12.11 1.16
N ASN A 234 -7.52 12.11 0.12
CA ASN A 234 -7.17 11.50 -1.15
C ASN A 234 -6.10 12.34 -1.85
N THR A 235 -5.10 11.68 -2.44
CA THR A 235 -4.22 12.31 -3.42
C THR A 235 -4.78 12.05 -4.79
N VAL A 236 -5.03 13.15 -5.48
CA VAL A 236 -5.56 13.18 -6.83
C VAL A 236 -4.49 13.81 -7.71
N THR A 237 -4.07 13.09 -8.74
CA THR A 237 -3.27 13.66 -9.81
C THR A 237 -3.95 13.34 -11.13
N ALA A 238 -3.97 14.31 -12.04
CA ALA A 238 -4.57 14.15 -13.35
C ALA A 238 -3.49 14.28 -14.42
N GLY A 239 -3.73 13.62 -15.56
CA GLY A 239 -2.86 13.64 -16.71
C GLY A 239 -3.54 12.96 -17.89
N VAL A 240 -2.75 12.54 -18.86
CA VAL A 240 -3.20 11.81 -20.03
C VAL A 240 -2.46 10.49 -20.16
N VAL A 241 -3.04 9.55 -20.91
CA VAL A 241 -2.34 8.35 -21.36
C VAL A 241 -1.31 8.75 -22.41
N SER A 242 -0.03 8.59 -22.11
CA SER A 242 1.05 8.87 -23.07
C SER A 242 1.27 7.69 -24.03
N SER A 243 1.09 6.46 -23.54
CA SER A 243 1.16 5.23 -24.33
C SER A 243 0.34 4.13 -23.66
N THR A 244 -0.34 3.32 -24.47
CA THR A 244 -1.28 2.29 -24.00
C THR A 244 -0.62 0.92 -23.79
N GLN A 245 0.52 0.67 -24.45
CA GLN A 245 1.17 -0.64 -24.46
C GLN A 245 2.69 -0.50 -24.45
N ARG A 246 3.27 -0.17 -23.29
CA ARG A 246 4.72 -0.17 -23.14
C ARG A 246 5.19 -1.51 -22.60
N ALA A 247 5.91 -2.27 -23.42
CA ALA A 247 6.27 -3.64 -23.06
C ALA A 247 7.15 -3.67 -21.81
N SER A 248 6.93 -4.61 -20.92
CA SER A 248 7.79 -4.83 -19.74
C SER A 248 9.25 -4.98 -20.12
N GLN A 249 9.55 -5.56 -21.28
CA GLN A 249 10.90 -5.66 -21.85
C GLN A 249 11.52 -4.29 -22.19
N GLU A 250 10.71 -3.31 -22.59
CA GLU A 250 11.14 -1.91 -22.82
C GLU A 250 11.31 -1.12 -21.52
N LEU A 251 10.68 -1.58 -20.44
CA LEU A 251 10.98 -1.18 -19.06
C LEU A 251 12.11 -2.03 -18.44
N GLY A 252 12.63 -2.96 -19.26
CA GLY A 252 13.60 -4.00 -18.96
C GLY A 252 13.22 -4.91 -17.79
N LEU A 253 11.97 -4.92 -17.36
CA LEU A 253 11.39 -5.84 -16.40
C LEU A 253 11.39 -7.27 -17.00
N ARG A 254 12.59 -7.87 -17.08
CA ARG A 254 12.81 -9.19 -17.67
C ARG A 254 12.09 -10.25 -16.83
N GLY A 255 11.31 -11.10 -17.48
CA GLY A 255 10.51 -12.15 -16.84
C GLY A 255 9.10 -11.73 -16.41
N LYS A 256 8.72 -10.47 -16.65
CA LYS A 256 7.33 -10.02 -16.64
C LYS A 256 6.89 -9.89 -18.10
N ASP A 257 5.74 -10.42 -18.49
CA ASP A 257 5.20 -10.25 -19.84
C ASP A 257 3.92 -9.41 -19.74
N ILE A 258 4.11 -8.12 -19.45
CA ILE A 258 3.02 -7.18 -19.13
C ILE A 258 3.31 -5.88 -19.86
N ASN A 259 2.34 -5.44 -20.65
CA ASN A 259 2.37 -4.12 -21.28
C ASN A 259 1.82 -3.09 -20.30
N TYR A 260 2.61 -2.12 -19.87
CA TYR A 260 2.17 -1.11 -18.91
C TYR A 260 1.48 0.06 -19.64
N ILE A 261 0.55 0.70 -18.94
CA ILE A 261 -0.02 1.98 -19.34
C ILE A 261 0.95 3.06 -18.87
N GLN A 262 1.39 3.92 -19.80
CA GLN A 262 2.20 5.10 -19.48
C GLN A 262 1.31 6.33 -19.35
N THR A 263 1.53 7.11 -18.30
CA THR A 263 0.84 8.40 -18.09
C THR A 263 1.80 9.44 -17.54
N ASP A 264 1.50 10.71 -17.80
CA ASP A 264 2.15 11.85 -17.15
C ASP A 264 1.49 12.24 -15.82
N ALA A 265 0.33 11.65 -15.49
CA ALA A 265 -0.27 11.76 -14.17
C ALA A 265 0.75 11.31 -13.10
N ALA A 266 0.96 12.17 -12.10
CA ALA A 266 2.02 11.94 -11.13
C ALA A 266 1.66 10.78 -10.18
N ILE A 267 2.46 9.70 -10.24
CA ILE A 267 2.39 8.60 -9.28
C ILE A 267 3.45 8.82 -8.18
N THR A 268 3.05 8.61 -6.93
CA THR A 268 3.87 8.73 -5.73
C THR A 268 3.61 7.53 -4.82
N PHE A 269 4.35 7.42 -3.71
CA PHE A 269 4.09 6.37 -2.72
C PHE A 269 2.65 6.42 -2.17
N GLY A 270 2.02 7.60 -2.17
CA GLY A 270 0.68 7.79 -1.64
C GLY A 270 -0.43 7.17 -2.48
N ASN A 271 -0.32 7.20 -3.80
CA ASN A 271 -1.33 6.64 -4.72
C ASN A 271 -0.91 5.33 -5.39
N SER A 272 0.30 4.82 -5.11
CA SER A 272 0.73 3.47 -5.49
C SER A 272 -0.22 2.41 -4.93
N GLY A 273 -0.67 1.50 -5.78
CA GLY A 273 -1.72 0.50 -5.50
C GLY A 273 -3.15 1.01 -5.70
N GLY A 274 -3.35 2.33 -5.81
CA GLY A 274 -4.64 2.93 -6.12
C GLY A 274 -5.01 2.83 -7.60
N PRO A 275 -6.25 3.19 -7.98
CA PRO A 275 -6.71 3.07 -9.35
C PRO A 275 -6.23 4.24 -10.22
N LEU A 276 -5.95 3.93 -11.49
CA LEU A 276 -5.89 4.89 -12.59
C LEU A 276 -7.25 4.85 -13.29
N VAL A 277 -7.96 5.98 -13.29
CA VAL A 277 -9.38 6.06 -13.66
C VAL A 277 -9.56 6.90 -14.92
N ASN A 278 -10.45 6.47 -15.84
CA ASN A 278 -10.87 7.26 -17.00
C ASN A 278 -11.96 8.29 -16.64
N LEU A 279 -12.45 9.04 -17.62
CA LEU A 279 -13.49 10.06 -17.40
C LEU A 279 -14.88 9.49 -17.05
N ASP A 280 -15.10 8.20 -17.28
CA ASP A 280 -16.35 7.50 -16.95
C ASP A 280 -16.36 6.97 -15.50
N GLY A 281 -15.29 7.23 -14.74
CA GLY A 281 -15.15 6.75 -13.36
C GLY A 281 -14.77 5.27 -13.25
N GLU A 282 -14.25 4.69 -14.33
CA GLU A 282 -13.83 3.29 -14.40
C GLU A 282 -12.32 3.16 -14.21
N ALA A 283 -11.90 2.21 -13.36
CA ALA A 283 -10.50 1.85 -13.24
C ALA A 283 -10.02 1.17 -14.53
N ILE A 284 -9.06 1.80 -15.20
CA ILE A 284 -8.39 1.31 -16.42
C ILE A 284 -6.96 0.82 -16.13
N GLY A 285 -6.44 1.11 -14.94
CA GLY A 285 -5.19 0.52 -14.47
C GLY A 285 -4.98 0.64 -12.96
N ILE A 286 -3.84 0.13 -12.49
CA ILE A 286 -3.40 0.19 -11.09
C ILE A 286 -2.07 0.94 -11.02
N ASN A 287 -2.06 2.06 -10.32
CA ASN A 287 -0.89 2.93 -10.18
C ASN A 287 0.26 2.13 -9.56
N SER A 288 1.39 1.94 -10.24
CA SER A 288 2.46 1.05 -9.76
C SER A 288 3.78 1.77 -9.51
N MET A 289 4.26 2.57 -10.47
CA MET A 289 5.57 3.19 -10.34
C MET A 289 5.66 4.52 -11.08
N LYS A 290 6.46 5.43 -10.54
CA LYS A 290 6.98 6.61 -11.26
C LYS A 290 8.41 6.31 -11.65
N VAL A 291 8.87 6.79 -12.79
CA VAL A 291 10.28 6.66 -13.21
C VAL A 291 10.98 8.00 -13.14
N THR A 292 10.34 9.03 -13.68
CA THR A 292 10.84 10.41 -13.70
C THR A 292 9.63 11.35 -13.66
N PRO A 293 9.76 12.64 -13.28
CA PRO A 293 8.66 13.58 -13.42
C PRO A 293 8.04 13.53 -14.82
N GLY A 294 6.72 13.37 -14.91
CA GLY A 294 5.98 13.25 -16.16
C GLY A 294 6.03 11.87 -16.85
N ILE A 295 6.62 10.85 -16.22
CA ILE A 295 6.56 9.46 -16.71
C ILE A 295 6.27 8.53 -15.54
N SER A 296 5.04 8.03 -15.54
CA SER A 296 4.51 7.07 -14.58
C SER A 296 3.91 5.87 -15.31
N PHE A 297 3.87 4.72 -14.63
CA PHE A 297 3.36 3.47 -15.15
C PHE A 297 2.27 2.88 -14.26
N ALA A 298 1.23 2.37 -14.91
CA ALA A 298 0.16 1.62 -14.29
C ALA A 298 0.03 0.23 -14.92
N ILE A 299 -0.35 -0.76 -14.11
CA ILE A 299 -0.66 -2.11 -14.58
C ILE A 299 -2.04 -2.07 -15.23
N PRO A 300 -2.24 -2.61 -16.45
CA PRO A 300 -3.54 -2.59 -17.12
C PRO A 300 -4.61 -3.34 -16.32
N ILE A 301 -5.84 -2.81 -16.31
CA ILE A 301 -6.92 -3.44 -15.57
C ILE A 301 -7.33 -4.80 -16.14
N ASP A 302 -7.15 -5.04 -17.44
CA ASP A 302 -7.48 -6.34 -18.04
C ASP A 302 -6.58 -7.44 -17.48
N HIS A 303 -5.30 -7.14 -17.25
CA HIS A 303 -4.37 -8.06 -16.59
C HIS A 303 -4.78 -8.32 -15.14
N ALA A 304 -5.25 -7.29 -14.44
CA ALA A 304 -5.75 -7.43 -13.08
C ALA A 304 -7.07 -8.22 -13.02
N ARG A 305 -7.93 -8.12 -14.04
CA ARG A 305 -9.14 -8.94 -14.18
C ARG A 305 -8.80 -10.42 -14.29
N GLU A 306 -7.81 -10.78 -15.12
CA GLU A 306 -7.34 -12.17 -15.19
C GLU A 306 -6.82 -12.69 -13.85
N PHE A 307 -6.09 -11.84 -13.11
CA PHE A 307 -5.62 -12.16 -11.76
C PHE A 307 -6.79 -12.40 -10.78
N LEU A 308 -7.82 -11.56 -10.81
CA LEU A 308 -9.03 -11.73 -10.00
C LEU A 308 -9.78 -13.03 -10.34
N LEU A 309 -9.92 -13.36 -11.63
CA LEU A 309 -10.54 -14.61 -12.08
C LEU A 309 -9.77 -15.84 -11.56
N LYS A 310 -8.44 -15.86 -11.73
CA LYS A 310 -7.57 -16.93 -11.18
C LYS A 310 -7.66 -17.03 -9.66
N GLY A 311 -7.80 -15.90 -8.95
CA GLY A 311 -8.05 -15.87 -7.51
C GLY A 311 -9.40 -16.48 -7.14
N ALA A 312 -10.47 -16.09 -7.84
CA ALA A 312 -11.82 -16.62 -7.62
C ALA A 312 -11.90 -18.13 -7.90
N ASP A 313 -11.28 -18.62 -8.97
CA ASP A 313 -11.23 -20.05 -9.28
C ASP A 313 -10.48 -20.84 -8.20
N ARG A 314 -9.37 -20.30 -7.68
CA ARG A 314 -8.68 -20.90 -6.53
C ARG A 314 -9.54 -20.89 -5.27
N ARG A 315 -10.33 -19.85 -5.02
CA ARG A 315 -11.28 -19.81 -3.88
C ARG A 315 -12.38 -20.86 -4.04
N LYS A 316 -12.94 -21.03 -5.24
CA LYS A 316 -13.94 -22.07 -5.54
C LYS A 316 -13.36 -23.48 -5.43
N ALA A 317 -12.14 -23.70 -5.90
CA ALA A 317 -11.43 -24.98 -5.79
C ALA A 317 -10.99 -25.29 -4.34
N LYS A 318 -10.77 -24.27 -3.50
CA LYS A 318 -10.47 -24.37 -2.07
C LYS A 318 -11.67 -24.75 -1.18
N GLY A 319 -12.57 -25.58 -1.73
CA GLY A 319 -13.23 -26.60 -0.91
C GLY A 319 -12.22 -27.53 -0.20
N PHE A 320 -10.98 -27.67 -0.67
CA PHE A 320 -9.88 -28.33 0.06
C PHE A 320 -8.53 -28.11 -0.66
N SER A 321 -7.70 -27.13 -0.26
CA SER A 321 -6.23 -27.24 -0.41
C SER A 321 -5.46 -26.12 0.32
N THR A 322 -4.68 -26.52 1.32
CA THR A 322 -3.48 -25.81 1.77
C THR A 322 -2.37 -26.04 0.75
N GLU A 323 -2.52 -25.50 -0.46
CA GLU A 323 -1.41 -25.53 -1.40
C GLU A 323 -0.29 -24.66 -0.84
N LYS A 324 0.84 -25.30 -0.53
CA LYS A 324 2.02 -24.68 0.07
C LYS A 324 2.55 -23.66 -0.93
N ILE A 325 2.26 -22.38 -0.73
CA ILE A 325 2.80 -21.29 -1.55
C ILE A 325 4.32 -21.48 -1.56
N PRO A 326 4.97 -21.63 -2.73
CA PRO A 326 6.40 -21.86 -2.79
C PRO A 326 7.11 -20.70 -2.09
N VAL A 327 7.97 -21.02 -1.12
CA VAL A 327 8.74 -20.03 -0.37
C VAL A 327 9.71 -19.36 -1.35
N ARG A 328 9.33 -18.20 -1.87
CA ARG A 328 10.20 -17.40 -2.72
C ARG A 328 11.15 -16.59 -1.86
N ARG A 329 12.41 -16.51 -2.30
CA ARG A 329 13.41 -15.65 -1.66
C ARG A 329 12.99 -14.19 -1.88
N TYR A 330 12.79 -13.47 -0.78
CA TYR A 330 12.36 -12.07 -0.78
C TYR A 330 13.53 -11.18 -0.37
N MET A 331 13.84 -10.17 -1.19
CA MET A 331 14.89 -9.19 -0.92
C MET A 331 14.34 -7.84 -0.46
N GLY A 332 13.09 -7.52 -0.83
CA GLY A 332 12.42 -6.26 -0.47
C GLY A 332 12.86 -5.05 -1.29
N ILE A 333 13.13 -5.24 -2.57
CA ILE A 333 13.42 -4.14 -3.51
C ILE A 333 12.39 -4.09 -4.64
N THR A 334 12.02 -2.87 -5.04
CA THR A 334 11.34 -2.62 -6.31
C THR A 334 12.39 -2.26 -7.34
N MET A 335 12.39 -2.96 -8.47
CA MET A 335 13.39 -2.84 -9.53
C MET A 335 12.75 -2.28 -10.79
N LEU A 336 13.46 -1.38 -11.46
CA LEU A 336 13.19 -0.93 -12.81
C LEU A 336 14.45 -1.17 -13.63
N THR A 337 14.36 -1.80 -14.79
CA THR A 337 15.57 -2.00 -15.59
C THR A 337 15.81 -0.81 -16.49
N LEU A 338 17.08 -0.45 -16.61
CA LEU A 338 17.55 0.69 -17.37
C LEU A 338 17.68 0.31 -18.84
N THR A 339 16.62 0.53 -19.62
CA THR A 339 16.66 0.48 -21.08
C THR A 339 17.27 1.76 -21.66
N ALA A 340 17.70 1.73 -22.92
CA ALA A 340 18.33 2.89 -23.56
C ALA A 340 17.42 4.13 -23.55
N GLU A 341 16.11 3.91 -23.73
CA GLU A 341 15.12 4.98 -23.70
C GLU A 341 14.93 5.54 -22.29
N ILE A 342 14.74 4.68 -21.29
CA ILE A 342 14.63 5.09 -19.88
C ILE A 342 15.90 5.82 -19.43
N LEU A 343 17.08 5.34 -19.80
CA LEU A 343 18.36 6.00 -19.51
C LEU A 343 18.43 7.39 -20.14
N ARG A 344 18.01 7.52 -21.40
CA ARG A 344 17.97 8.80 -22.10
C ARG A 344 17.01 9.77 -21.39
N GLU A 345 15.82 9.30 -21.03
CA GLU A 345 14.83 10.11 -20.31
C GLU A 345 15.31 10.54 -18.91
N LEU A 346 15.91 9.61 -18.16
CA LEU A 346 16.45 9.89 -16.82
C LEU A 346 17.59 10.92 -16.87
N ARG A 347 18.48 10.82 -17.85
CA ARG A 347 19.58 11.79 -18.07
C ARG A 347 19.06 13.16 -18.50
N GLN A 348 18.12 13.20 -19.43
CA GLN A 348 17.55 14.45 -19.94
C GLN A 348 16.81 15.23 -18.86
N ARG A 349 16.13 14.54 -17.92
CA ARG A 349 15.36 15.16 -16.83
C ARG A 349 16.14 15.28 -15.50
N SER A 350 17.47 15.36 -15.58
CA SER A 350 18.37 15.70 -14.47
C SER A 350 18.37 14.73 -13.27
N HIS A 351 18.26 13.42 -13.51
CA HIS A 351 18.66 12.45 -12.48
C HIS A 351 20.18 12.25 -12.50
N ASN A 352 20.80 12.12 -11.32
CA ASN A 352 22.24 11.79 -11.15
C ASN A 352 22.56 10.35 -11.59
N VAL A 353 22.25 10.01 -12.84
CA VAL A 353 22.62 8.73 -13.45
C VAL A 353 23.92 8.96 -14.22
N PRO A 354 25.05 8.36 -13.79
CA PRO A 354 26.32 8.56 -14.47
C PRO A 354 26.27 8.14 -15.95
N ASP A 355 26.98 8.86 -16.82
CA ASP A 355 27.08 8.53 -18.25
C ASP A 355 27.76 7.18 -18.51
N SER A 356 28.50 6.68 -17.53
CA SER A 356 29.12 5.34 -17.54
C SER A 356 28.10 4.20 -17.46
N VAL A 357 26.88 4.45 -16.97
CA VAL A 357 25.83 3.41 -16.85
C VAL A 357 25.13 3.24 -18.19
N ARG A 358 25.48 2.19 -18.94
CA ARG A 358 24.87 1.90 -20.24
C ARG A 358 23.67 0.95 -20.18
N ASN A 359 23.60 0.16 -19.11
CA ASN A 359 22.58 -0.83 -18.82
C ASN A 359 22.61 -1.12 -17.31
N GLY A 360 21.59 -1.80 -16.80
CA GLY A 360 21.53 -2.19 -15.39
C GLY A 360 20.12 -2.22 -14.84
N ILE A 361 19.99 -2.36 -13.53
CA ILE A 361 18.72 -2.30 -12.81
C ILE A 361 18.79 -1.13 -11.82
N LEU A 362 17.85 -0.20 -11.95
CA LEU A 362 17.59 0.84 -10.98
C LEU A 362 16.80 0.25 -9.81
N VAL A 363 17.38 0.31 -8.62
CA VAL A 363 16.66 0.04 -7.38
C VAL A 363 15.79 1.26 -7.09
N TRP A 364 14.49 1.13 -7.35
CA TRP A 364 13.51 2.20 -7.20
C TRP A 364 13.09 2.40 -5.74
N LYS A 365 12.85 1.31 -5.02
CA LYS A 365 12.45 1.30 -3.61
C LYS A 365 13.17 0.19 -2.87
N VAL A 366 13.55 0.45 -1.62
CA VAL A 366 13.98 -0.56 -0.65
C VAL A 366 12.98 -0.54 0.50
N ILE A 367 12.45 -1.71 0.86
CA ILE A 367 11.48 -1.87 1.94
C ILE A 367 12.22 -1.84 3.27
N GLN A 368 11.78 -1.00 4.20
CA GLN A 368 12.43 -0.86 5.50
C GLN A 368 12.36 -2.19 6.28
N GLY A 369 13.48 -2.61 6.87
CA GLY A 369 13.59 -3.90 7.56
C GLY A 369 13.67 -5.13 6.64
N SER A 370 13.70 -4.95 5.31
CA SER A 370 13.98 -6.05 4.37
C SER A 370 15.46 -6.41 4.33
N PRO A 371 15.83 -7.59 3.78
CA PRO A 371 17.23 -7.94 3.60
C PRO A 371 18.06 -6.86 2.89
N ALA A 372 17.53 -6.20 1.85
CA ALA A 372 18.25 -5.12 1.15
C ALA A 372 18.37 -3.80 1.94
N HIS A 373 17.66 -3.66 3.07
CA HIS A 373 17.79 -2.49 3.94
C HIS A 373 18.81 -2.72 5.07
N VAL A 374 18.97 -3.97 5.51
CA VAL A 374 19.76 -4.34 6.69
C VAL A 374 21.21 -4.69 6.31
N PHE A 375 21.45 -5.11 5.07
CA PHE A 375 22.77 -5.22 4.46
C PHE A 375 23.09 -3.98 3.65
#